data_AF-A0A2V3JJB8-F1
#
_entry.id   AF-A0A2V3JJB8-F1
#
_cell.length_a   1.000
_cell.length_b   1.000
_cell.length_c   1.000
_cell.angle_alpha   90.00
_cell.angle_beta   90.00
_cell.angle_gamma   90.00
#
_symmetry.space_group_name_H-M   'P 1'
#
loop_
_entity.id
_entity.type
_entity.pdbx_description
1 polymer ?
#
loop_
_entity_poly.entity_id
_entity_poly.type
_entity_poly.pdbx_seq_one_letter_code
_entity_poly.pdbx_strand_id
1 'polypeptide(L)'
;MRAKVRFPKVICTQHHDPVSGYISTQEEMSEAVECVMKYGCDGYMPDYEGKTTPYRQNVRIVPKFLEGTDLVPIKDIFLTPGAPDAVHENRFRQLMVMMSVAEANYNACEHSGVQAITELVHPMTSTIHEIMESQQHMIDVKPLQGYGGGLQ
;
A
#
# COMPACT_ATOMS: atom_id res chain seq x y z
N MET A 1 -17.00 -20.35 12.83
CA MET A 1 -15.64 -20.74 12.40
C MET A 1 -14.88 -19.47 12.07
N ARG A 2 -13.71 -19.25 12.68
CA ARG A 2 -12.85 -18.11 12.31
C ARG A 2 -12.32 -18.40 10.91
N ALA A 3 -12.53 -17.50 9.94
CA ALA A 3 -11.97 -17.65 8.61
C ALA A 3 -10.45 -17.86 8.73
N LYS A 4 -9.90 -18.82 7.97
CA LYS A 4 -8.47 -19.11 7.97
C LYS A 4 -7.77 -17.88 7.39
N VAL A 5 -7.03 -17.14 8.22
CA VAL A 5 -6.29 -15.95 7.78
C VAL A 5 -5.25 -16.40 6.76
N ARG A 6 -5.34 -15.87 5.53
CA ARG A 6 -4.34 -16.08 4.49
C ARG A 6 -3.32 -14.97 4.62
N PHE A 7 -2.04 -15.34 4.71
CA PHE A 7 -0.92 -14.40 4.64
C PHE A 7 -0.24 -14.54 3.28
N PRO A 8 0.26 -13.45 2.68
CA PRO A 8 1.03 -13.53 1.45
C PRO A 8 2.30 -14.35 1.69
N LYS A 9 2.63 -15.26 0.77
CA LYS A 9 3.88 -16.03 0.80
C LYS A 9 4.94 -15.38 -0.07
N VAL A 10 4.52 -14.74 -1.16
CA VAL A 10 5.41 -14.10 -2.13
C VAL A 10 4.96 -12.66 -2.36
N ILE A 11 5.79 -11.69 -1.99
CA ILE A 11 5.55 -10.27 -2.23
C ILE A 11 6.60 -9.77 -3.23
N CYS A 12 6.15 -9.20 -4.34
CA CYS A 12 7.00 -8.49 -5.30
C CYS A 12 7.27 -7.07 -4.78
N THR A 13 8.49 -6.58 -4.96
CA THR A 13 8.96 -5.30 -4.40
C THR A 13 9.61 -4.44 -5.49
N GLN A 14 9.69 -3.13 -5.26
CA GLN A 14 10.31 -2.18 -6.20
C GLN A 14 11.82 -1.95 -5.95
N HIS A 15 12.52 -2.95 -5.40
CA HIS A 15 13.97 -2.85 -5.21
C HIS A 15 14.70 -2.62 -6.56
N HIS A 16 15.78 -1.83 -6.50
CA HIS A 16 16.61 -1.48 -7.66
C HIS A 16 17.78 -2.45 -7.89
N ASP A 17 17.59 -3.73 -7.58
CA ASP A 17 18.59 -4.79 -7.73
C ASP A 17 18.77 -5.37 -9.15
N PRO A 18 17.86 -5.22 -10.14
CA PRO A 18 18.09 -5.74 -11.48
C PRO A 18 19.27 -5.05 -12.18
N VAL A 19 20.15 -5.85 -12.77
CA VAL A 19 21.34 -5.38 -13.52
C VAL A 19 20.97 -4.74 -14.86
N SER A 20 19.82 -5.10 -15.43
CA SER A 20 19.36 -4.61 -16.73
C SER A 20 17.87 -4.26 -16.67
N GLY A 21 17.52 -3.10 -17.23
CA GLY A 21 16.14 -2.60 -17.29
C GLY A 21 15.89 -1.50 -16.27
N TYR A 22 15.41 -0.36 -16.76
CA TYR A 22 14.87 0.71 -15.93
C TYR A 22 13.35 0.60 -15.97
N ILE A 23 12.71 0.52 -14.79
CA ILE A 23 11.26 0.56 -14.66
C ILE A 23 10.89 1.95 -14.14
N SER A 24 10.22 2.73 -14.99
CA SER A 24 9.71 4.05 -14.65
C SER A 24 8.53 3.96 -13.69
N THR A 25 8.24 5.04 -12.96
CA THR A 25 7.09 5.08 -12.03
C THR A 25 5.74 4.89 -12.72
N GLN A 26 5.66 5.15 -14.03
CA GLN A 26 4.48 4.87 -14.84
C GLN A 26 4.33 3.37 -15.13
N GLU A 27 5.44 2.68 -15.40
CA GLU A 27 5.47 1.25 -15.71
C GLU A 27 5.18 0.39 -14.46
N GLU A 28 5.58 0.84 -13.28
CA GLU A 28 5.29 0.18 -11.99
C GLU A 28 3.81 -0.09 -11.77
N MET A 29 2.92 0.76 -12.30
CA MET A 29 1.47 0.56 -12.17
C MET A 29 1.00 -0.69 -12.91
N SER A 30 1.66 -1.03 -14.02
CA SER A 30 1.38 -2.22 -14.81
C SER A 30 2.15 -3.42 -14.26
N GLU A 31 3.37 -3.21 -13.80
CA GLU A 31 4.18 -4.21 -13.09
C GLU A 31 3.43 -4.78 -11.87
N ALA A 32 2.76 -3.93 -11.09
CA ALA A 32 1.97 -4.35 -9.95
C ALA A 32 0.91 -5.41 -10.32
N VAL A 33 0.30 -5.31 -11.50
CA VAL A 33 -0.67 -6.31 -11.98
C VAL A 33 0.04 -7.51 -12.58
N GLU A 34 1.12 -7.28 -13.34
CA GLU A 34 1.92 -8.35 -13.96
C GLU A 34 2.54 -9.30 -12.92
N CYS A 35 3.01 -8.77 -11.78
CA CYS A 35 3.59 -9.57 -10.70
C CYS A 35 2.64 -10.69 -10.23
N VAL A 36 1.36 -10.36 -10.15
CA VAL A 36 0.32 -11.31 -9.74
C VAL A 36 -0.09 -12.21 -10.89
N MET A 37 -0.46 -11.61 -12.02
CA MET A 37 -1.10 -12.32 -13.12
C MET A 37 -0.14 -13.25 -13.88
N LYS A 38 1.14 -12.89 -13.95
CA LYS A 38 2.14 -13.64 -14.72
C LYS A 38 3.08 -14.44 -13.82
N TYR A 39 3.50 -13.85 -12.70
CA TYR A 39 4.51 -14.46 -11.83
C TYR A 39 3.91 -15.11 -10.58
N GLY A 40 2.60 -14.98 -10.35
CA GLY A 40 1.89 -15.65 -9.26
C GLY A 40 2.24 -15.12 -7.88
N CYS A 41 2.67 -13.85 -7.77
CA CYS A 41 2.90 -13.22 -6.47
C CYS A 41 1.58 -13.07 -5.69
N ASP A 42 1.62 -13.25 -4.37
CA ASP A 42 0.48 -12.97 -3.49
C ASP A 42 0.37 -11.48 -3.15
N GLY A 43 1.44 -10.70 -3.32
CA GLY A 43 1.53 -9.32 -2.88
C GLY A 43 2.41 -8.42 -3.75
N TYR A 44 2.19 -7.12 -3.63
CA TYR A 44 3.05 -6.07 -4.19
C TYR A 44 3.33 -5.01 -3.12
N MET A 45 4.59 -4.57 -3.04
CA MET A 45 5.06 -3.55 -2.10
C MET A 45 5.59 -2.33 -2.88
N PRO A 46 4.74 -1.30 -3.06
CA PRO A 46 5.20 0.03 -3.46
C PRO A 46 6.21 0.58 -2.46
N ASP A 47 7.37 1.01 -2.91
CA ASP A 47 8.41 1.62 -2.10
C ASP A 47 8.24 3.14 -2.11
N TYR A 48 7.90 3.73 -0.97
CA TYR A 48 7.89 5.18 -0.79
C TYR A 48 9.07 5.69 0.05
N GLU A 49 9.88 4.80 0.62
CA GLU A 49 11.08 5.12 1.39
C GLU A 49 12.19 5.53 0.42
N GLY A 50 12.72 4.55 -0.32
CA GLY A 50 13.93 4.69 -1.15
C GLY A 50 13.70 5.33 -2.52
N LYS A 51 12.44 5.55 -2.90
CA LYS A 51 12.06 5.99 -4.25
C LYS A 51 11.24 7.27 -4.27
N THR A 52 11.30 8.00 -5.38
CA THR A 52 10.45 9.17 -5.66
C THR A 52 9.06 8.76 -6.12
N THR A 53 8.43 7.86 -5.36
CA THR A 53 7.14 7.28 -5.70
C THR A 53 6.05 8.34 -5.62
N PRO A 54 5.25 8.53 -6.69
CA PRO A 54 4.22 9.56 -6.69
C PRO A 54 3.12 9.20 -5.72
N TYR A 55 2.57 10.22 -5.05
CA TYR A 55 1.41 10.09 -4.16
C TYR A 55 0.31 9.21 -4.75
N ARG A 56 -0.03 9.39 -6.03
CA ARG A 56 -1.12 8.66 -6.70
C ARG A 56 -0.84 7.20 -7.03
N GLN A 57 0.32 6.63 -6.69
CA GLN A 57 0.61 5.23 -7.06
C GLN A 57 -0.39 4.25 -6.44
N ASN A 58 -0.60 4.25 -5.12
CA ASN A 58 -1.64 3.39 -4.49
C ASN A 58 -3.04 3.64 -5.07
N VAL A 59 -3.41 4.91 -5.23
CA VAL A 59 -4.71 5.35 -5.78
C VAL A 59 -4.92 4.85 -7.22
N ARG A 60 -3.86 4.54 -7.97
CA ARG A 60 -3.92 4.01 -9.34
C ARG A 60 -3.79 2.49 -9.42
N ILE A 61 -3.03 1.87 -8.50
CA ILE A 61 -2.86 0.42 -8.45
C ILE A 61 -4.17 -0.25 -8.01
N VAL A 62 -4.84 0.28 -6.98
CA VAL A 62 -6.04 -0.34 -6.41
C VAL A 62 -7.17 -0.52 -7.44
N PRO A 63 -7.58 0.52 -8.21
CA PRO A 63 -8.61 0.35 -9.24
C PRO A 63 -8.24 -0.65 -10.34
N LYS A 64 -6.94 -0.77 -10.68
CA LYS A 64 -6.50 -1.77 -11.68
C LYS A 64 -6.80 -3.20 -11.25
N PHE A 65 -6.75 -3.49 -9.95
CA PHE A 65 -7.17 -4.80 -9.44
C PHE A 65 -8.69 -4.93 -9.41
N LEU A 66 -9.39 -3.93 -8.85
CA LEU A 66 -10.84 -3.98 -8.65
C LEU A 66 -11.63 -4.00 -9.97
N GLU A 67 -11.18 -3.25 -10.97
CA GLU A 67 -11.88 -3.07 -12.26
C GLU A 67 -11.24 -3.88 -13.39
N GLY A 68 -9.93 -4.15 -13.30
CA GLY A 68 -9.15 -4.76 -14.37
C GLY A 68 -8.88 -6.26 -14.21
N THR A 69 -9.23 -6.86 -13.06
CA THR A 69 -8.99 -8.27 -12.77
C THR A 69 -10.12 -8.88 -11.94
N ASP A 70 -10.17 -10.21 -11.84
CA ASP A 70 -11.08 -10.92 -10.93
C ASP A 70 -10.52 -11.05 -9.50
N LEU A 71 -9.43 -10.35 -9.17
CA LEU A 71 -8.71 -10.47 -7.90
C LEU A 71 -9.24 -9.44 -6.89
N VAL A 72 -9.59 -9.92 -5.69
CA VAL A 72 -10.07 -9.05 -4.62
C VAL A 72 -8.91 -8.72 -3.66
N PRO A 73 -8.61 -7.42 -3.42
CA PRO A 73 -7.66 -7.01 -2.40
C PRO A 73 -7.93 -7.64 -1.03
N ILE A 74 -6.88 -7.92 -0.26
CA ILE A 74 -6.89 -8.57 1.07
C ILE A 74 -7.31 -10.05 1.06
N LYS A 75 -7.94 -10.54 -0.01
CA LYS A 75 -8.32 -11.95 -0.17
C LYS A 75 -7.39 -12.69 -1.13
N ASP A 76 -7.16 -12.08 -2.29
CA ASP A 76 -6.44 -12.67 -3.41
C ASP A 76 -5.09 -11.98 -3.65
N ILE A 77 -4.99 -10.67 -3.34
CA ILE A 77 -3.80 -9.84 -3.50
C ILE A 77 -3.59 -8.91 -2.29
N PHE A 78 -2.34 -8.81 -1.82
CA PHE A 78 -1.92 -7.94 -0.71
C PHE A 78 -1.10 -6.77 -1.24
N LEU A 79 -1.67 -5.56 -1.14
CA LEU A 79 -0.93 -4.33 -1.42
C LEU A 79 -0.44 -3.77 -0.08
N THR A 80 0.88 -3.79 0.14
CA THR A 80 1.49 -3.42 1.43
C THR A 80 2.58 -2.37 1.20
N PRO A 81 2.26 -1.07 1.15
CA PRO A 81 3.26 -0.03 0.89
C PRO A 81 4.34 0.05 1.97
N GLY A 82 5.59 0.23 1.55
CA GLY A 82 6.71 0.59 2.42
C GLY A 82 6.69 2.09 2.68
N ALA A 83 6.37 2.48 3.92
CA ALA A 83 6.29 3.89 4.31
C ALA A 83 7.67 4.44 4.70
N PRO A 84 7.95 5.73 4.45
CA PRO A 84 9.12 6.41 5.01
C PRO A 84 9.19 6.30 6.53
N ASP A 85 10.39 6.17 7.07
CA ASP A 85 10.63 6.38 8.50
C ASP A 85 10.60 7.89 8.81
N ALA A 86 9.72 8.30 9.71
CA ALA A 86 9.58 9.71 10.08
C ALA A 86 10.82 10.28 10.79
N VAL A 87 11.62 9.44 11.46
CA VAL A 87 12.83 9.82 12.19
C VAL A 87 14.00 10.04 11.23
N HIS A 88 14.23 9.09 10.33
CA HIS A 88 15.37 9.12 9.41
C HIS A 88 15.12 9.97 8.16
N GLU A 89 13.86 10.16 7.76
CA GLU A 89 13.49 10.97 6.62
C GLU A 89 12.77 12.25 7.02
N ASN A 90 11.43 12.26 6.93
CA ASN A 90 10.61 13.29 7.51
C ASN A 90 9.16 12.83 7.67
N ARG A 91 8.50 13.37 8.71
CA ARG A 91 7.09 13.08 9.02
C ARG A 91 6.13 13.41 7.87
N PHE A 92 6.40 14.45 7.09
CA PHE A 92 5.50 14.86 6.01
C PHE A 92 5.43 13.82 4.86
N ARG A 93 6.57 13.21 4.50
CA ARG A 93 6.64 12.12 3.52
C ARG A 93 5.88 10.89 4.03
N GLN A 94 6.04 10.54 5.31
CA GLN A 94 5.27 9.44 5.90
C GLN A 94 3.76 9.72 5.85
N LEU A 95 3.32 10.92 6.24
CA LEU A 95 1.92 11.34 6.16
C LEU A 95 1.38 11.34 4.73
N MET A 96 2.20 11.72 3.73
CA MET A 96 1.83 11.66 2.32
C MET A 96 1.46 10.25 1.87
N VAL A 97 2.21 9.23 2.29
CA VAL A 97 1.90 7.83 1.97
C VAL A 97 0.62 7.38 2.67
N MET A 98 0.46 7.75 3.95
CA MET A 98 -0.74 7.44 4.71
C MET A 98 -2.00 8.09 4.11
N MET A 99 -1.90 9.33 3.64
CA MET A 99 -2.97 10.00 2.89
C MET A 99 -3.27 9.31 1.54
N SER A 100 -2.25 8.84 0.84
CA SER A 100 -2.41 8.08 -0.40
C SER A 100 -3.16 6.76 -0.17
N VAL A 101 -2.80 6.03 0.89
CA VAL A 101 -3.48 4.79 1.30
C VAL A 101 -4.92 5.08 1.74
N ALA A 102 -5.10 6.15 2.50
CA ALA A 102 -6.40 6.63 2.95
C ALA A 102 -7.35 6.92 1.79
N GLU A 103 -6.89 7.66 0.78
CA GLU A 103 -7.66 7.96 -0.44
C GLU A 103 -7.93 6.69 -1.26
N ALA A 104 -6.92 5.83 -1.45
CA ALA A 104 -7.10 4.58 -2.18
C ALA A 104 -8.17 3.69 -1.54
N ASN A 105 -8.16 3.58 -0.22
CA ASN A 105 -9.17 2.84 0.54
C ASN A 105 -10.55 3.50 0.51
N TYR A 106 -10.62 4.82 0.61
CA TYR A 106 -11.89 5.55 0.48
C TYR A 106 -12.53 5.26 -0.89
N ASN A 107 -11.76 5.41 -1.98
CA ASN A 107 -12.24 5.16 -3.34
C ASN A 107 -12.65 3.68 -3.55
N ALA A 108 -11.86 2.73 -3.02
CA ALA A 108 -12.19 1.31 -3.10
C ALA A 108 -13.47 0.95 -2.31
N CYS A 109 -13.67 1.59 -1.16
CA CYS A 109 -14.86 1.39 -0.34
C CYS A 109 -16.10 1.98 -1.03
N GLU A 110 -16.02 3.20 -1.55
CA GLU A 110 -17.11 3.84 -2.30
C GLU A 110 -17.48 3.06 -3.57
N HIS A 111 -16.49 2.50 -4.28
CA HIS A 111 -16.72 1.81 -5.55
C HIS A 111 -17.15 0.34 -5.39
N SER A 112 -16.58 -0.38 -4.42
CA SER A 112 -16.72 -1.84 -4.31
C SER A 112 -16.97 -2.35 -2.89
N GLY A 113 -17.07 -1.47 -1.89
CA GLY A 113 -17.25 -1.83 -0.48
C GLY A 113 -16.04 -2.52 0.14
N VAL A 114 -14.85 -2.41 -0.47
CA VAL A 114 -13.63 -3.10 -0.06
C VAL A 114 -12.61 -2.13 0.52
N GLN A 115 -12.02 -2.46 1.66
CA GLN A 115 -10.79 -1.84 2.13
C GLN A 115 -9.59 -2.53 1.47
N ALA A 116 -8.94 -1.86 0.53
CA ALA A 116 -7.93 -2.48 -0.33
C ALA A 116 -6.55 -2.66 0.32
N ILE A 117 -6.18 -1.78 1.24
CA ILE A 117 -4.89 -1.75 1.93
C ILE A 117 -5.14 -1.77 3.44
N THR A 118 -4.56 -2.75 4.14
CA THR A 118 -4.72 -2.91 5.59
C THR A 118 -3.41 -2.76 6.35
N GLU A 119 -2.28 -2.82 5.67
CA GLU A 119 -0.95 -2.90 6.27
C GLU A 119 0.03 -1.96 5.58
N LEU A 120 0.99 -1.46 6.35
CA LEU A 120 2.14 -0.67 5.91
C LEU A 120 3.40 -1.31 6.48
N VAL A 121 4.50 -1.27 5.75
CA VAL A 121 5.82 -1.64 6.27
C VAL A 121 6.51 -0.39 6.80
N HIS A 122 7.00 -0.44 8.05
CA HIS A 122 7.84 0.60 8.65
C HIS A 122 9.31 0.16 8.63
N PRO A 123 10.19 0.81 7.83
CA PRO A 123 11.59 0.44 7.68
C PRO A 123 12.43 0.95 8.86
N MET A 124 13.68 0.51 8.94
CA MET A 124 14.72 1.00 9.87
C MET A 124 14.32 1.08 11.35
N THR A 125 13.29 0.33 11.74
CA THR A 125 12.73 0.39 13.09
C THR A 125 13.77 0.02 14.14
N SER A 126 14.09 0.98 15.00
CA SER A 126 15.03 0.83 16.10
C SER A 126 14.33 0.76 17.45
N THR A 127 13.11 1.29 17.55
CA THR A 127 12.31 1.29 18.79
C THR A 127 10.83 0.98 18.54
N ILE A 128 10.16 0.47 19.58
CA ILE A 128 8.70 0.25 19.55
C ILE A 128 7.96 1.59 19.40
N HIS A 129 8.51 2.68 19.94
CA HIS A 129 7.90 4.01 19.88
C HIS A 129 7.73 4.48 18.44
N GLU A 130 8.70 4.24 17.56
CA GLU A 130 8.61 4.58 16.13
C GLU A 130 7.42 3.90 15.44
N ILE A 131 7.20 2.60 15.71
CA ILE A 131 6.03 1.87 15.18
C ILE A 131 4.74 2.50 15.72
N MET A 132 4.69 2.79 17.03
CA MET A 132 3.50 3.36 17.66
C MET A 132 3.18 4.76 17.12
N GLU A 133 4.20 5.59 16.88
CA GLU A 133 4.03 6.92 16.27
C GLU A 133 3.56 6.81 14.82
N SER A 134 4.14 5.92 14.01
CA SER A 134 3.67 5.66 12.64
C SER A 134 2.21 5.20 12.62
N GLN A 135 1.83 4.29 13.53
CA GLN A 135 0.43 3.88 13.69
C GLN A 135 -0.47 5.07 14.07
N GLN A 136 -0.02 5.92 14.99
CA GLN A 136 -0.76 7.12 15.40
C GLN A 136 -0.94 8.08 14.21
N HIS A 137 0.09 8.27 13.38
CA HIS A 137 -0.02 9.10 12.17
C HIS A 137 -1.06 8.56 11.19
N MET A 138 -1.16 7.24 11.01
CA MET A 138 -2.22 6.65 10.18
C MET A 138 -3.60 6.89 10.78
N ILE A 139 -3.74 6.83 12.11
CA ILE A 139 -4.99 7.16 12.82
C ILE A 139 -5.34 8.64 12.63
N ASP A 140 -4.37 9.55 12.73
CA ASP A 140 -4.55 11.00 12.58
C ASP A 140 -4.99 11.38 11.15
N VAL A 141 -4.60 10.61 10.14
CA VAL A 141 -5.03 10.80 8.74
C VAL A 141 -6.45 10.29 8.50
N LYS A 142 -6.93 9.30 9.27
CA LYS A 142 -8.23 8.66 9.03
C LYS A 142 -9.41 9.66 8.97
N PRO A 143 -9.55 10.67 9.85
CA PRO A 143 -10.62 11.67 9.76
C PRO A 143 -10.61 12.48 8.46
N LEU A 144 -9.47 12.60 7.78
CA LEU A 144 -9.33 13.35 6.53
C LEU A 144 -9.98 12.64 5.32
N GLN A 145 -10.27 11.34 5.45
CA GLN A 145 -10.98 10.54 4.44
C GLN A 145 -12.44 10.95 4.29
N GLY A 146 -12.99 11.69 5.26
CA GLY A 146 -14.35 12.22 5.22
C GLY A 146 -14.97 12.29 6.61
N TYR A 147 -15.51 13.45 6.97
CA TYR A 147 -16.55 13.57 7.99
C TYR A 147 -17.82 12.87 7.47
N GLY A 148 -17.86 11.54 7.60
CA GLY A 148 -18.94 10.70 7.09
C GLY A 148 -19.03 9.40 7.87
N GLY A 149 -19.57 9.49 9.09
CA GLY A 149 -20.13 8.35 9.82
C GLY A 149 -19.12 7.40 10.45
N GLY A 150 -19.14 7.30 11.78
CA GLY A 150 -18.61 6.14 12.45
C GLY A 150 -19.27 4.87 11.91
N LEU A 151 -18.46 3.94 11.44
CA LEU A 151 -18.86 2.54 11.42
C LEU A 151 -18.81 2.07 12.88
N GLN A 152 -20.00 1.85 13.45
CA GLN A 152 -20.22 1.05 14.65
C GLN A 152 -19.79 -0.40 14.42
#